data_AF-A0A517ZDL0-F1
#
_entry.id   AF-A0A517ZDL0-F1
#
_cell.length_a   1.000
_cell.length_b   1.000
_cell.length_c   1.000
_cell.angle_alpha   90.00
_cell.angle_beta   90.00
_cell.angle_gamma   90.00
#
_symmetry.space_group_name_H-M   'P 1'
#
loop_
_entity.id
_entity.type
_entity.pdbx_description
1 polymer ?
#
loop_
_entity_poly.entity_id
_entity_poly.type
_entity_poly.pdbx_seq_one_letter_code
_entity_poly.pdbx_strand_id
1 'polypeptide(L)'
;MAKAVTEMSLAELERALESKRSKVDELLQRREKLQKELESLDEKIRSVSGGGKVEGGVRRRRRRAKNEKSLKEHVVDCLSRNKKGLALPDLHDKVLEAGYKTHSRNFRNVLYQCLYNLPEVKHDPSTGKYVMQG
;
A
#
# COMPACT_ATOMS: atom_id res chain seq x y z
N MET A 1 20.25 -9.04 26.11
CA MET A 1 21.28 -8.54 25.18
C MET A 1 22.00 -9.75 24.60
N ALA A 2 22.24 -9.82 23.30
CA ALA A 2 22.94 -10.94 22.68
C ALA A 2 24.43 -10.89 23.07
N LYS A 3 24.98 -11.98 23.62
CA LYS A 3 26.42 -12.11 23.88
C LYS A 3 27.21 -12.00 22.58
N ALA A 4 28.38 -11.37 22.63
CA ALA A 4 29.27 -11.33 21.49
C ALA A 4 29.71 -12.76 21.11
N VAL A 5 29.87 -13.03 19.80
CA VAL A 5 30.23 -14.36 19.26
C VAL A 5 31.53 -14.90 19.86
N THR A 6 32.41 -14.01 20.32
CA THR A 6 33.69 -14.30 20.99
C THR A 6 33.56 -14.76 22.44
N GLU A 7 32.39 -14.56 23.07
CA GLU A 7 32.11 -14.91 24.47
C GLU A 7 31.16 -16.11 24.63
N MET A 8 30.72 -16.70 23.50
CA MET A 8 29.82 -17.85 23.47
C MET A 8 30.62 -19.15 23.53
N SER A 9 30.14 -20.11 24.29
CA SER A 9 30.70 -21.47 24.28
C SER A 9 30.45 -22.16 22.94
N LEU A 10 31.26 -23.17 22.61
CA LEU A 10 31.09 -23.97 21.38
C LEU A 10 29.65 -24.48 21.22
N ALA A 11 29.04 -24.97 22.30
CA ALA A 11 27.66 -25.46 22.32
C ALA A 11 26.62 -24.34 22.07
N GLU A 12 26.91 -23.11 22.48
CA GLU A 12 26.05 -21.95 22.19
C GLU A 12 26.20 -21.50 20.73
N LEU A 13 27.40 -21.58 20.15
CA LEU A 13 27.66 -21.30 18.74
C LEU A 13 26.98 -22.31 17.82
N GLU A 14 27.03 -23.60 18.15
CA GLU A 14 26.32 -24.66 17.42
C GLU A 14 24.81 -24.43 17.41
N ARG A 15 24.21 -24.08 18.56
CA ARG A 15 22.78 -23.73 18.63
C ARG A 15 22.43 -22.49 17.81
N ALA A 16 23.30 -21.46 17.83
CA ALA A 16 23.08 -20.26 17.05
C ALA A 16 23.18 -20.52 15.53
N LEU A 17 24.11 -21.39 15.11
CA LEU A 17 24.21 -21.84 13.72
C LEU A 17 22.98 -22.64 13.30
N GLU A 18 22.51 -23.56 14.14
CA GLU A 18 21.33 -24.36 13.87
C GLU A 18 20.08 -23.47 13.73
N SER A 19 19.89 -22.51 14.63
CA SER A 19 18.80 -21.53 14.54
C SER A 19 18.84 -20.71 13.25
N LYS A 20 20.03 -20.30 12.81
CA LYS A 20 20.19 -19.60 11.52
C LYS A 20 19.86 -20.50 10.34
N ARG A 21 20.28 -21.77 10.35
CA ARG A 21 19.96 -22.75 9.30
C ARG A 21 18.46 -22.98 9.20
N SER A 22 17.79 -23.26 10.31
CA SER A 22 16.32 -23.42 10.33
C SER A 22 15.61 -22.16 9.81
N LYS A 23 16.12 -20.96 10.12
CA LYS A 23 15.55 -19.71 9.62
C LYS A 23 15.72 -19.54 8.11
N VAL A 24 16.86 -19.95 7.56
CA VAL A 24 17.09 -19.97 6.11
C VAL A 24 16.10 -20.92 5.44
N ASP A 25 15.88 -22.11 6.00
CA ASP A 25 14.92 -23.08 5.46
C ASP A 25 13.49 -22.54 5.46
N GLU A 26 13.07 -21.88 6.55
CA GLU A 26 11.76 -21.21 6.62
C GLU A 26 11.61 -20.13 5.53
N LEU A 27 12.65 -19.33 5.31
CA LEU A 27 12.65 -18.28 4.28
C LEU A 27 12.63 -18.86 2.86
N LEU A 28 13.33 -19.97 2.62
CA LEU A 28 13.30 -20.68 1.33
C LEU A 28 11.91 -21.25 1.05
N GLN A 29 11.28 -21.90 2.03
CA GLN A 29 9.90 -22.38 1.90
C GLN A 29 8.91 -21.24 1.62
N ARG A 30 9.09 -20.10 2.29
CA ARG A 30 8.26 -18.92 2.06
C ARG A 30 8.47 -18.32 0.67
N ARG A 31 9.71 -18.29 0.19
CA ARG A 31 10.04 -17.88 -1.18
C ARG A 31 9.34 -18.77 -2.21
N GLU A 32 9.38 -20.08 -2.03
CA GLU A 32 8.70 -21.03 -2.92
C GLU A 32 7.17 -20.84 -2.93
N LYS A 33 6.56 -20.67 -1.75
CA LYS A 33 5.12 -20.38 -1.65
C LYS A 33 4.73 -19.11 -2.39
N LEU A 34 5.47 -18.02 -2.15
CA LEU A 34 5.23 -16.74 -2.83
C LEU A 34 5.47 -16.82 -4.34
N GLN A 35 6.44 -17.62 -4.78
CA GLN A 35 6.69 -17.83 -6.20
C GLN A 35 5.50 -18.54 -6.88
N LYS A 36 4.93 -19.56 -6.23
CA LYS A 36 3.70 -20.23 -6.73
C LYS A 36 2.49 -19.30 -6.76
N GLU A 37 2.35 -18.44 -5.74
CA GLU A 37 1.29 -17.43 -5.72
C GLU A 37 1.44 -16.41 -6.86
N LEU A 38 2.67 -15.98 -7.14
CA LEU A 38 2.98 -15.11 -8.28
C LEU A 38 2.66 -15.79 -9.61
N GLU A 39 3.04 -17.06 -9.78
CA GLU A 39 2.73 -17.84 -10.99
C GLU A 39 1.21 -17.93 -11.21
N SER A 40 0.44 -18.25 -10.17
CA SER A 40 -1.03 -18.27 -10.25
C SER A 40 -1.62 -16.89 -10.58
N LEU A 41 -1.06 -15.82 -10.01
CA LEU A 41 -1.48 -14.46 -10.32
C LEU A 41 -1.19 -14.11 -11.78
N ASP A 42 -0.01 -14.49 -12.29
CA ASP A 42 0.39 -14.27 -13.67
C ASP A 42 -0.49 -15.04 -14.65
N GLU A 43 -0.91 -16.26 -14.32
CA GLU A 43 -1.90 -17.02 -15.09
C GLU A 43 -3.25 -16.31 -15.15
N LYS A 44 -3.75 -15.81 -14.01
CA LYS A 44 -4.98 -15.01 -13.96
C LYS A 44 -4.85 -13.71 -14.75
N ILE A 45 -3.68 -13.08 -14.72
CA ILE A 45 -3.41 -11.89 -15.53
C ILE A 45 -3.42 -12.24 -17.02
N ARG A 46 -2.80 -13.36 -17.43
CA ARG A 46 -2.78 -13.82 -18.83
C ARG A 46 -4.18 -14.16 -19.33
N SER A 47 -5.00 -14.84 -18.53
CA SER A 47 -6.36 -15.24 -18.91
C SER A 47 -7.28 -14.04 -19.14
N VAL A 48 -7.13 -12.98 -18.32
CA VAL A 48 -7.92 -11.75 -18.45
C VAL A 48 -7.35 -10.79 -19.49
N SER A 49 -6.03 -10.73 -19.66
CA SER A 49 -5.37 -9.72 -20.49
C SER A 49 -5.18 -10.10 -21.94
N GLY A 50 -5.51 -11.34 -22.35
CA GLY A 50 -5.43 -11.80 -23.73
C GLY A 50 -4.00 -11.76 -24.28
N GLY A 51 -3.22 -12.81 -23.99
CA GLY A 51 -2.05 -13.22 -24.78
C GLY A 51 -0.91 -12.19 -24.94
N GLY A 52 0.09 -12.25 -24.06
CA GLY A 52 1.41 -11.69 -24.31
C GLY A 52 2.41 -12.17 -23.25
N LYS A 53 3.47 -12.86 -23.67
CA LYS A 53 4.63 -13.16 -22.81
C LYS A 53 5.16 -11.83 -22.27
N VAL A 54 5.16 -11.66 -20.95
CA VAL A 54 5.64 -10.43 -20.31
C VAL A 54 7.16 -10.50 -20.18
N GLU A 55 7.86 -10.50 -21.31
CA GLU A 55 9.28 -10.17 -21.34
C GLU A 55 9.39 -8.64 -21.26
N GLY A 56 10.11 -8.15 -20.24
CA GLY A 56 10.71 -6.81 -20.27
C GLY A 56 9.78 -5.63 -20.53
N GLY A 57 9.15 -5.12 -19.46
CA GLY A 57 9.12 -3.68 -19.19
C GLY A 57 8.65 -2.72 -20.29
N VAL A 58 7.34 -2.53 -20.41
CA VAL A 58 6.68 -1.26 -20.10
C VAL A 58 5.28 -1.67 -19.65
N ARG A 59 4.99 -1.62 -18.35
CA ARG A 59 3.59 -1.63 -17.90
C ARG A 59 2.94 -0.48 -18.65
N ARG A 60 2.07 -0.76 -19.65
CA ARG A 60 1.27 0.26 -20.33
C ARG A 60 0.65 1.08 -19.22
N ARG A 61 1.23 2.27 -18.97
CA ARG A 61 0.85 3.14 -17.86
C ARG A 61 -0.60 3.45 -18.17
N ARG A 62 -1.54 2.82 -17.44
CA ARG A 62 -2.97 3.03 -17.65
C ARG A 62 -3.14 4.54 -17.68
N ARG A 63 -3.65 5.07 -18.80
CA ARG A 63 -3.80 6.52 -18.99
C ARG A 63 -4.59 7.02 -17.78
N ARG A 64 -3.93 7.84 -16.94
CA ARG A 64 -4.58 8.42 -15.77
C ARG A 64 -5.77 9.24 -16.26
N ALA A 65 -6.88 9.21 -15.52
CA ALA A 65 -7.97 10.13 -15.78
C ALA A 65 -7.42 11.56 -15.80
N LYS A 66 -7.75 12.33 -16.85
CA LYS A 66 -7.36 13.74 -16.95
C LYS A 66 -8.32 14.52 -16.05
N ASN A 67 -7.84 14.90 -14.88
CA ASN A 67 -8.55 15.80 -13.96
C ASN A 67 -7.88 17.17 -14.03
N GLU A 68 -8.67 18.23 -13.86
CA GLU A 68 -8.18 19.62 -13.85
C GLU A 68 -7.28 19.89 -12.65
N LYS A 69 -7.62 19.30 -11.49
CA LYS A 69 -6.84 19.35 -10.26
C LYS A 69 -6.39 17.96 -9.82
N SER A 70 -5.32 17.93 -9.06
CA SER A 70 -4.83 16.73 -8.39
C SER A 70 -5.80 16.25 -7.29
N LEU A 71 -5.71 14.97 -6.93
CA LEU A 71 -6.51 14.43 -5.83
C LEU A 71 -6.23 15.17 -4.51
N LYS A 72 -4.97 15.58 -4.28
CA LYS A 72 -4.55 16.36 -3.11
C LYS A 72 -5.33 17.67 -3.04
N GLU A 73 -5.36 18.43 -4.13
CA GLU A 73 -6.04 19.73 -4.18
C GLU A 73 -7.55 19.58 -3.96
N HIS A 74 -8.20 18.59 -4.58
CA HIS A 74 -9.61 18.32 -4.31
C HIS A 74 -9.88 17.97 -2.85
N VAL A 75 -9.02 17.16 -2.23
CA VAL A 75 -9.15 16.80 -0.82
C VAL A 75 -8.99 18.02 0.09
N VAL A 76 -7.98 18.85 -0.16
CA VAL A 76 -7.75 20.10 0.59
C VAL A 76 -8.89 21.09 0.40
N ASP A 77 -9.42 21.25 -0.83
CA ASP A 77 -10.59 22.10 -1.12
C ASP A 77 -11.83 21.58 -0.36
N CYS A 78 -12.05 20.27 -0.32
CA CYS A 78 -13.18 19.67 0.40
C CYS A 78 -13.06 19.84 1.93
N LEU A 79 -11.85 19.63 2.48
CA LEU A 79 -11.60 19.73 3.92
C LEU A 79 -11.54 21.18 4.41
N SER A 80 -10.99 22.11 3.62
CA SER A 80 -10.94 23.55 3.95
C SER A 80 -12.34 24.19 4.03
N ARG A 81 -13.26 23.75 3.17
CA ARG A 81 -14.68 24.15 3.22
C ARG A 81 -15.42 23.59 4.44
N ASN A 82 -14.93 22.50 5.03
CA ASN A 82 -15.58 21.79 6.13
C ASN A 82 -14.69 21.79 7.39
N LYS A 83 -14.70 22.91 8.13
CA LYS A 83 -13.92 23.09 9.37
C LYS A 83 -14.19 22.04 10.47
N LYS A 84 -15.30 21.32 10.41
CA LYS A 84 -15.69 20.24 11.36
C LYS A 84 -15.10 18.87 11.00
N GLY A 85 -14.37 18.76 9.90
CA GLY A 85 -13.83 17.50 9.40
C GLY A 85 -14.87 16.63 8.70
N LEU A 86 -14.38 15.71 7.87
CA LEU A 86 -15.20 14.79 7.10
C LEU A 86 -14.77 13.35 7.32
N ALA A 87 -15.74 12.43 7.40
CA ALA A 87 -15.44 11.01 7.39
C ALA A 87 -15.01 10.58 5.97
N LEU A 88 -14.29 9.46 5.89
CA LEU A 88 -13.79 8.94 4.60
C LEU A 88 -14.90 8.70 3.55
N PRO A 89 -16.09 8.17 3.90
CA PRO A 89 -17.19 8.02 2.95
C PRO A 89 -17.72 9.36 2.44
N ASP A 90 -17.93 10.33 3.32
CA ASP A 90 -18.43 11.66 2.94
C ASP A 90 -17.42 12.40 2.05
N LEU A 91 -16.13 12.24 2.33
CA LEU A 91 -15.07 12.82 1.52
C LEU A 91 -14.99 12.17 0.14
N HIS A 92 -15.22 10.85 0.05
CA HIS A 92 -15.29 10.14 -1.22
C HIS A 92 -16.38 10.74 -2.11
N ASP A 93 -17.58 10.93 -1.57
CA ASP A 93 -18.72 11.43 -2.34
C ASP A 93 -18.51 12.90 -2.74
N LYS A 94 -18.04 13.75 -1.81
CA LYS A 94 -17.73 15.16 -2.10
C LYS A 94 -16.64 15.35 -3.15
N VAL A 95 -15.63 14.49 -3.17
CA VAL A 95 -14.55 14.56 -4.18
C VAL A 95 -15.08 14.21 -5.57
N LEU A 96 -16.00 13.24 -5.67
CA LEU A 96 -16.66 12.89 -6.94
C LEU A 96 -17.64 13.98 -7.38
N GLU A 97 -18.44 14.53 -6.46
CA GLU A 97 -19.33 15.68 -6.71
C GLU A 97 -18.56 16.93 -7.16
N ALA A 98 -17.35 17.14 -6.63
CA ALA A 98 -16.44 18.19 -7.06
C ALA A 98 -15.86 17.97 -8.47
N GLY A 99 -16.24 16.88 -9.15
CA GLY A 99 -15.89 16.60 -10.54
C GLY A 99 -14.64 15.73 -10.73
N TYR A 100 -14.08 15.15 -9.66
CA TYR A 100 -12.90 14.29 -9.79
C TYR A 100 -13.26 12.96 -10.48
N LYS A 101 -12.64 12.69 -11.63
CA LYS A 101 -12.84 11.44 -12.37
C LYS A 101 -11.80 10.41 -11.95
N THR A 102 -12.25 9.19 -11.66
CA THR A 102 -11.39 8.07 -11.27
C THR A 102 -11.77 6.80 -12.02
N HIS A 103 -10.76 6.02 -12.40
CA HIS A 103 -10.94 4.66 -12.95
C HIS A 103 -10.60 3.57 -11.91
N SER A 104 -10.33 3.97 -10.66
CA SER A 104 -9.99 3.03 -9.60
C SER A 104 -11.25 2.35 -9.07
N ARG A 105 -11.26 1.02 -9.08
CA ARG A 105 -12.32 0.21 -8.45
C ARG A 105 -12.33 0.35 -6.91
N ASN A 106 -11.18 0.72 -6.33
CA ASN A 106 -10.98 0.88 -4.88
C ASN A 106 -10.62 2.33 -4.55
N PHE A 107 -11.41 3.30 -5.03
CA PHE A 107 -11.10 4.72 -4.86
C PHE A 107 -10.99 5.14 -3.39
N ARG A 108 -11.80 4.56 -2.48
CA ARG A 108 -11.69 4.79 -1.03
C ARG A 108 -10.28 4.50 -0.48
N ASN A 109 -9.63 3.42 -0.93
CA ASN A 109 -8.27 3.09 -0.48
C ASN A 109 -7.24 4.08 -1.05
N VAL A 110 -7.43 4.53 -2.29
CA VAL A 110 -6.58 5.57 -2.90
C VAL A 110 -6.73 6.89 -2.15
N LEU A 111 -7.96 7.23 -1.73
CA LEU A 111 -8.24 8.40 -0.93
C LEU A 111 -7.60 8.30 0.47
N TYR A 112 -7.71 7.15 1.12
CA TYR A 112 -7.05 6.87 2.39
C TYR A 112 -5.52 7.04 2.29
N GLN A 113 -4.90 6.45 1.26
CA GLN A 113 -3.47 6.60 1.01
C GLN A 113 -3.09 8.06 0.74
N CYS A 114 -3.94 8.82 0.05
CA CYS A 114 -3.72 10.25 -0.16
C CYS A 114 -3.75 11.02 1.17
N LEU A 115 -4.75 10.74 2.02
CA LEU A 115 -4.92 11.39 3.32
C LEU A 115 -3.78 11.06 4.28
N TYR A 116 -3.34 9.80 4.31
CA TYR A 116 -2.23 9.37 5.15
C TYR A 116 -0.90 10.02 4.75
N ASN A 117 -0.69 10.26 3.45
CA ASN A 117 0.50 10.94 2.94
C ASN A 117 0.40 12.47 2.96
N LEU A 118 -0.71 13.03 3.46
CA LEU A 118 -0.93 14.47 3.54
C LEU A 118 -0.56 14.99 4.94
N PRO A 119 0.56 15.72 5.09
CA PRO A 119 0.95 16.27 6.40
C PRO A 119 0.00 17.38 6.88
N GLU A 120 -0.78 17.95 5.97
CA GLU A 120 -1.76 19.01 6.24
C GLU A 120 -3.08 18.45 6.78
N VAL A 121 -3.25 17.13 6.90
CA VAL A 121 -4.49 16.48 7.34
C VAL A 121 -4.24 15.65 8.59
N LYS A 122 -5.04 15.88 9.63
CA LYS A 122 -5.06 15.06 10.84
C LYS A 122 -6.29 14.16 10.86
N HIS A 123 -6.08 12.92 11.29
CA HIS A 123 -7.17 12.00 11.60
C HIS A 123 -7.52 12.14 13.07
N ASP A 124 -8.77 12.47 13.37
CA ASP A 124 -9.29 12.49 14.73
C ASP A 124 -9.80 11.08 15.11
N PRO A 125 -9.08 10.36 16.00
CA PRO A 125 -9.44 8.99 16.37
C PRO A 125 -10.75 8.90 17.17
N SER A 126 -11.22 10.01 17.77
CA SER A 126 -12.44 10.02 18.57
C SER A 126 -13.71 10.09 17.71
N THR A 127 -13.63 10.79 16.57
CA THR A 127 -14.77 10.99 15.67
C THR A 127 -14.64 10.24 14.33
N GLY A 128 -13.47 9.68 14.02
CA GLY A 128 -13.17 9.02 12.75
C GLY A 128 -13.13 9.98 11.56
N LYS A 129 -12.97 11.28 11.83
CA LYS A 129 -13.00 12.35 10.82
C LYS A 129 -11.60 12.83 10.48
N TYR A 130 -11.43 13.23 9.24
CA TYR A 130 -10.23 13.91 8.75
C TYR A 130 -10.46 15.42 8.80
N VAL A 131 -9.55 16.14 9.44
CA VAL A 131 -9.57 17.61 9.59
C VAL A 131 -8.31 18.21 9.00
N MET A 132 -8.41 19.43 8.47
CA MET A 132 -7.20 20.19 8.13
C MET A 132 -6.43 20.49 9.42
N GLN A 133 -5.14 20.17 9.41
CA GLN A 133 -4.21 20.64 10.42
C GLN A 133 -3.98 22.13 10.17
N GLY A 134 -4.63 22.96 11.00
CA GLY A 134 -4.29 24.39 11.12
C GLY A 134 -2.91 24.58 11.73
#